data_AF-A0A3D5BLM6-F1
#
_entry.id   AF-A0A3D5BLM6-F1
#
_cell.length_a   1.000
_cell.length_b   1.000
_cell.length_c   1.000
_cell.angle_alpha   90.00
_cell.angle_beta   90.00
_cell.angle_gamma   90.00
#
_symmetry.space_group_name_H-M   'P 1'
#
loop_
_entity.id
_entity.type
_entity.pdbx_description
1 polymer ?
#
loop_
_entity_poly.entity_id
_entity_poly.type
_entity_poly.pdbx_seq_one_letter_code
_entity_poly.pdbx_strand_id
1 'polypeptide(L)'
;MLIMPAPQLLLSVFAKVETFGQIADTPFGVGYQLNDLQVAVSFFGHHVYFGYQGAVLVLESDTQLSFAEPEHWQNSPLLDKISAIDRRFTG
;
A
#
# COMPACT_ATOMS: atom_id res chain seq x y z
N MET A 1 0.58 11.01 -16.53
CA MET A 1 -0.41 9.95 -16.30
C MET A 1 0.25 8.92 -15.39
N LEU A 2 -0.32 8.64 -14.22
CA LEU A 2 0.21 7.61 -13.31
C LEU A 2 -0.11 6.23 -13.88
N ILE A 3 0.84 5.31 -13.81
CA ILE A 3 0.64 3.92 -14.21
C ILE A 3 0.28 3.15 -12.96
N MET A 4 -0.94 2.62 -12.91
CA MET A 4 -1.39 1.83 -11.77
C MET A 4 -0.64 0.48 -11.74
N PRO A 5 -0.20 0.02 -10.55
CA PRO A 5 0.42 -1.29 -10.43
C PRO A 5 -0.61 -2.40 -10.65
N ALA A 6 -0.14 -3.61 -10.95
CA ALA A 6 -1.01 -4.77 -10.95
C ALA A 6 -1.48 -5.09 -9.52
N PRO A 7 -2.75 -5.50 -9.30
CA PRO A 7 -3.22 -5.91 -7.98
C PRO A 7 -2.35 -6.98 -7.30
N GLN A 8 -1.80 -7.92 -8.07
CA GLN A 8 -0.91 -8.98 -7.55
C GLN A 8 0.37 -8.40 -6.92
N LEU A 9 0.88 -7.28 -7.45
CA LEU A 9 2.03 -6.60 -6.87
C LEU A 9 1.67 -6.03 -5.50
N LEU A 10 0.48 -5.45 -5.34
CA LEU A 10 0.03 -4.94 -4.04
C LEU A 10 -0.16 -6.04 -3.00
N LEU A 11 -0.70 -7.20 -3.40
CA LEU A 11 -0.80 -8.37 -2.52
C LEU A 11 0.59 -8.89 -2.09
N SER A 12 1.54 -8.96 -3.04
CA SER A 12 2.95 -9.27 -2.74
C SER A 12 3.55 -8.29 -1.73
N VAL A 13 3.35 -6.99 -1.94
CA VAL A 13 3.84 -5.95 -1.03
C VAL A 13 3.16 -6.02 0.33
N PHE A 14 1.84 -6.25 0.39
CA PHE A 14 1.12 -6.48 1.64
C PHE A 14 1.77 -7.60 2.46
N ALA A 15 1.98 -8.77 1.86
CA ALA A 15 2.61 -9.92 2.53
C ALA A 15 4.03 -9.61 3.01
N LYS A 16 4.82 -8.85 2.23
CA LYS A 16 6.17 -8.41 2.60
C LYS A 16 6.15 -7.43 3.78
N VAL A 17 5.24 -6.46 3.79
CA VAL A 17 5.11 -5.50 4.89
C VAL A 17 4.61 -6.19 6.16
N GLU A 18 3.68 -7.13 6.04
CA GLU A 18 3.24 -7.95 7.18
C GLU A 18 4.39 -8.80 7.75
N THR A 19 5.20 -9.41 6.89
CA THR A 19 6.29 -10.31 7.31
C THR A 19 7.50 -9.58 7.89
N PHE A 20 7.91 -8.46 7.26
CA PHE A 20 9.17 -7.77 7.57
C PHE A 20 8.98 -6.41 8.24
N GLY A 21 7.76 -5.89 8.28
CA GLY A 21 7.43 -4.63 8.93
C GLY A 21 7.24 -4.76 10.44
N GLN A 22 6.84 -3.65 11.05
CA GLN A 22 6.46 -3.57 12.46
C GLN A 22 4.98 -3.26 12.58
N ILE A 23 4.33 -3.77 13.63
CA ILE A 23 2.95 -3.40 13.96
C ILE A 23 2.90 -1.89 14.21
N ALA A 24 1.94 -1.21 13.60
CA ALA A 24 1.78 0.24 13.71
C ALA A 24 0.31 0.66 13.72
N ASP A 25 0.02 1.73 14.45
CA ASP A 25 -1.24 2.46 14.31
C ASP A 25 -1.21 3.26 13.01
N THR A 26 -2.14 2.96 12.10
CA THR A 26 -2.31 3.68 10.84
C THR A 26 -3.59 4.51 10.88
N PRO A 27 -3.77 5.47 9.95
CA PRO A 27 -5.05 6.18 9.79
C PRO A 27 -6.27 5.28 9.54
N PHE A 28 -6.06 4.01 9.19
CA PHE A 28 -7.11 3.04 8.86
C PHE A 28 -7.29 1.95 9.92
N GLY A 29 -6.62 2.09 11.08
CA GLY A 29 -6.60 1.10 12.15
C GLY A 29 -5.22 0.45 12.34
N VAL A 30 -5.16 -0.61 13.15
CA VAL A 30 -3.92 -1.36 13.39
C VAL A 30 -3.51 -2.08 12.11
N GLY A 31 -2.25 -1.92 11.73
CA GLY A 31 -1.67 -2.56 10.57
C GLY A 31 -0.16 -2.72 10.74
N TYR A 32 0.56 -2.53 9.64
CA TYR A 32 2.00 -2.73 9.59
C TYR A 32 2.69 -1.54 8.92
N GLN A 33 3.94 -1.27 9.30
CA GLN A 33 4.78 -0.26 8.68
C GLN A 33 6.14 -0.84 8.29
N LEU A 34 6.57 -0.57 7.06
CA LEU A 34 7.90 -0.92 6.56
C LEU A 34 8.43 0.17 5.64
N ASN A 35 9.63 0.70 5.93
CA ASN A 35 10.25 1.78 5.15
C ASN A 35 9.30 2.96 4.88
N ASP A 36 8.57 3.42 5.91
CA ASP A 36 7.56 4.50 5.85
C ASP A 36 6.30 4.18 5.02
N LEU A 37 6.18 3.01 4.41
CA LEU A 37 4.92 2.54 3.84
C LEU A 37 4.09 1.96 4.98
N GLN A 38 2.90 2.53 5.20
CA GLN A 38 1.89 1.98 6.11
C GLN A 38 0.91 1.12 5.32
N VAL A 39 0.57 -0.03 5.86
CA VAL A 39 -0.38 -0.95 5.25
C VAL A 39 -1.38 -1.43 6.29
N ALA A 40 -2.67 -1.35 5.97
CA ALA A 40 -3.74 -1.78 6.86
C ALA A 40 -4.88 -2.40 6.08
N VAL A 41 -5.61 -3.33 6.70
CA VAL A 41 -6.79 -3.98 6.12
C VAL A 41 -8.03 -3.42 6.79
N SER A 42 -9.10 -3.17 6.03
CA SER A 42 -10.37 -2.76 6.62
C SER A 42 -10.92 -3.85 7.56
N PHE A 43 -11.71 -3.44 8.54
CA PHE A 43 -12.33 -4.36 9.51
C PHE A 43 -13.23 -5.45 8.88
N PHE A 44 -13.66 -5.24 7.63
CA PHE A 44 -14.46 -6.20 6.86
C PHE A 44 -13.62 -7.02 5.86
N GLY A 45 -12.30 -6.84 5.83
CA GLY A 45 -11.40 -7.60 4.96
C GLY A 45 -11.48 -7.24 3.47
N HIS A 46 -12.32 -6.28 3.09
CA HIS A 46 -12.55 -5.97 1.68
C HIS A 46 -11.49 -5.06 1.07
N HIS A 47 -10.89 -4.16 1.86
CA HIS A 47 -9.94 -3.17 1.34
C HIS A 47 -8.58 -3.31 2.01
N VAL A 48 -7.52 -3.17 1.22
CA VAL A 48 -6.15 -2.98 1.71
C VAL A 48 -5.71 -1.56 1.38
N TYR A 49 -5.29 -0.82 2.40
CA TYR A 49 -4.83 0.56 2.29
C TYR A 49 -3.31 0.61 2.30
N PHE A 50 -2.72 1.35 1.36
CA PHE A 50 -1.29 1.60 1.26
C PHE A 50 -1.05 3.11 1.41
N GLY A 51 -0.46 3.52 2.54
CA GLY A 51 -0.28 4.91 2.92
C GLY A 51 1.18 5.37 2.91
N TYR A 52 1.43 6.55 2.35
CA TYR A 52 2.73 7.22 2.41
C TYR A 52 2.57 8.74 2.39
N GLN A 53 3.05 9.44 3.43
CA GLN A 53 3.04 10.90 3.52
C GLN A 53 1.68 11.55 3.14
N GLY A 54 0.58 10.94 3.59
CA GLY A 54 -0.78 11.40 3.30
C GLY A 54 -1.41 10.87 2.00
N ALA A 55 -0.62 10.38 1.03
CA ALA A 55 -1.16 9.67 -0.12
C ALA A 55 -1.64 8.28 0.28
N VAL A 56 -2.74 7.84 -0.34
CA VAL A 56 -3.39 6.56 -0.03
C VAL A 56 -3.81 5.90 -1.33
N LEU A 57 -3.30 4.69 -1.56
CA LEU A 57 -3.76 3.78 -2.59
C LEU A 57 -4.60 2.68 -1.93
N VAL A 58 -5.77 2.42 -2.50
CA VAL A 58 -6.72 1.43 -2.00
C VAL A 58 -6.80 0.28 -2.99
N LEU A 59 -6.58 -0.94 -2.51
CA LEU A 59 -6.95 -2.18 -3.19
C LEU A 59 -8.36 -2.54 -2.72
N GLU A 60 -9.37 -2.26 -3.55
CA GLU A 60 -10.79 -2.45 -3.21
C GLU A 60 -11.25 -3.90 -3.46
N SER A 61 -10.58 -4.59 -4.37
CA SER A 61 -10.76 -6.01 -4.68
C SER A 61 -9.54 -6.51 -5.45
N ASP A 62 -9.48 -7.80 -5.77
CA ASP A 62 -8.40 -8.41 -6.57
C ASP A 62 -8.19 -7.77 -7.95
N THR A 63 -9.09 -6.90 -8.41
CA THR A 63 -9.05 -6.26 -9.74
C THR A 63 -9.15 -4.74 -9.71
N GLN A 64 -9.50 -4.12 -8.58
CA GLN A 64 -9.85 -2.70 -8.52
C GLN A 64 -8.93 -1.92 -7.57
N LEU A 65 -8.41 -0.81 -8.11
CA LEU A 65 -7.49 0.10 -7.44
C LEU A 65 -7.98 1.54 -7.57
N SER A 66 -7.87 2.31 -6.50
CA SER A 66 -8.16 3.74 -6.53
C SER A 66 -7.24 4.51 -5.57
N PHE A 67 -6.94 5.76 -5.92
CA PHE A 67 -6.35 6.68 -4.95
C PHE A 67 -7.47 7.35 -4.16
N ALA A 68 -7.32 7.46 -2.83
CA ALA A 68 -8.30 8.16 -2.00
C ALA A 68 -8.42 9.64 -2.41
N GLU A 69 -7.29 10.27 -2.78
CA GLU A 69 -7.24 11.58 -3.42
C GLU A 69 -6.45 11.48 -4.74
N PRO A 70 -7.13 11.45 -5.91
CA PRO A 70 -6.48 11.24 -7.20
C PRO A 70 -5.39 12.26 -7.57
N GLU A 71 -5.52 13.50 -7.08
CA GLU A 71 -4.59 14.60 -7.37
C GLU A 71 -3.52 14.80 -6.29
N HIS A 72 -3.46 13.92 -5.28
CA HIS A 72 -2.50 14.05 -4.21
C HIS A 72 -1.06 13.95 -4.76
N TRP A 73 -0.25 14.98 -4.47
CA TRP A 73 1.10 15.14 -5.01
C TRP A 73 2.07 13.98 -4.63
N GLN A 74 1.76 13.24 -3.57
CA GLN A 74 2.50 12.06 -3.13
C GLN A 74 2.08 10.73 -3.80
N ASN A 75 1.12 10.74 -4.73
CA ASN A 75 0.69 9.50 -5.40
C ASN A 75 1.81 8.85 -6.21
N SER A 76 2.63 9.64 -6.93
CA SER A 76 3.79 9.07 -7.65
C SER A 76 4.85 8.52 -6.68
N PRO A 77 5.31 9.27 -5.66
CA PRO A 77 6.22 8.73 -4.64
C PRO A 77 5.71 7.48 -3.91
N LEU A 78 4.40 7.38 -3.65
CA LEU A 78 3.78 6.19 -3.09
C LEU A 78 3.98 4.96 -4.00
N LEU A 79 3.71 5.11 -5.30
CA LEU A 79 3.93 4.02 -6.28
C LEU A 79 5.40 3.61 -6.39
N ASP A 80 6.32 4.57 -6.32
CA ASP A 80 7.76 4.31 -6.31
C ASP A 80 8.17 3.53 -5.05
N LYS A 81 7.61 3.91 -3.89
CA LYS A 81 7.85 3.22 -2.61
C LYS A 81 7.35 1.78 -2.64
N ILE A 82 6.14 1.55 -3.13
CA ILE A 82 5.56 0.20 -3.30
C ILE A 82 6.47 -0.65 -4.20
N SER A 83 6.87 -0.11 -5.35
CA SER A 83 7.76 -0.79 -6.30
C SER A 83 9.17 -1.05 -5.74
N ALA A 84 9.68 -0.17 -4.88
CA ALA A 84 10.96 -0.35 -4.21
C ALA A 84 10.90 -1.47 -3.16
N ILE A 85 9.81 -1.55 -2.39
CA ILE A 85 9.60 -2.65 -1.44
C ILE A 85 9.48 -3.98 -2.18
N ASP A 86 8.70 -4.04 -3.26
CA ASP A 86 8.56 -5.27 -4.02
C ASP A 86 9.93 -5.78 -4.50
N ARG A 87 10.71 -4.94 -5.17
CA ARG A 87 12.06 -5.29 -5.67
C ARG A 87 13.05 -5.69 -4.57
N ARG A 88 12.98 -5.10 -3.38
CA ARG A 88 13.92 -5.37 -2.28
C ARG A 88 13.80 -6.80 -1.74
N PHE A 89 12.61 -7.37 -1.78
CA PHE A 89 12.31 -8.68 -1.20
C PHE A 89 11.92 -9.73 -2.25
N THR A 90 12.15 -9.44 -3.54
CA THR A 90 12.10 -10.42 -4.61
C THR A 90 13.52 -10.98 -4.77
N GLY A 91 13.71 -12.22 -4.34
CA GLY A 91 14.94 -13.02 -4.54
C GLY A 91 14.76 -14.02 -5.67
#